data_AF-A0A1B6ECP6-F1
#
_entry.id   AF-A0A1B6ECP6-F1
#
_cell.length_a   1.000
_cell.length_b   1.000
_cell.length_c   1.000
_cell.angle_alpha   90.00
_cell.angle_beta   90.00
_cell.angle_gamma   90.00
#
_symmetry.space_group_name_H-M   'P 1'
#
loop_
_entity.id
_entity.type
_entity.pdbx_description
1 polymer ?
#
loop_
_entity_poly.entity_id
_entity_poly.type
_entity_poly.pdbx_seq_one_letter_code
_entity_poly.pdbx_strand_id
1 'polypeptide(L)'
;MIISTKKRTRNQIDGCAIYYKKDKFELSEYVPLEYFSYGVNVLNRDNVAIVAKFKLKNYTDNAFVVATTHLLYNPRRNDVRLAQMQTLLSSIDKVAYNEQTETYYPIILTGDFNETPDGPVFNLITKGYFRYALYNTFSPSVENPNVLIPRWMGITDDCQYVSVLDRRNKKKPIFDETQTTPEILSEYRFSSGTLHHNLRLMSVYDNIKENNQFEATTQHDNWISVDYMFYSLVKNSTTNKNEEGDLKLLSKLRLPTEGECKNKIKHLPNFACGSDHLSLLAKFVLKLKNSSGDQK
;
A
#
# COMPACT_ATOMS: atom_id res chain seq x y z
N MET A 1 -20.26 -11.64 -8.91
CA MET A 1 -18.92 -11.24 -8.41
C MET A 1 -18.05 -11.03 -9.64
N ILE A 2 -17.35 -9.89 -9.76
CA ILE A 2 -16.34 -9.71 -10.82
C ILE A 2 -14.97 -9.90 -10.19
N ILE A 3 -14.06 -10.52 -10.94
CA ILE A 3 -12.70 -10.83 -10.52
C ILE A 3 -11.74 -9.97 -11.32
N SER A 4 -10.88 -9.25 -10.63
CA SER A 4 -9.68 -8.66 -11.23
C SER A 4 -8.46 -9.41 -10.69
N THR A 5 -7.76 -10.17 -11.54
CA THR A 5 -6.62 -11.00 -11.13
C THR A 5 -5.31 -10.53 -11.75
N LYS A 6 -4.22 -10.66 -11.01
CA LYS A 6 -2.86 -10.50 -11.51
C LYS A 6 -2.03 -11.67 -11.04
N LYS A 7 -1.69 -12.57 -11.97
CA LYS A 7 -0.72 -13.64 -11.73
C LYS A 7 0.68 -13.07 -11.61
N ARG A 8 1.52 -13.73 -10.81
CA ARG A 8 2.97 -13.49 -10.80
C ARG A 8 3.55 -13.74 -12.19
N THR A 9 4.61 -13.03 -12.52
CA THR A 9 5.29 -13.15 -13.83
C THR A 9 6.00 -14.51 -13.97
N ARG A 10 6.44 -14.86 -15.19
CA ARG A 10 7.19 -16.11 -15.49
C ARG A 10 6.44 -17.42 -15.17
N ASN A 11 5.21 -17.54 -15.66
CA ASN A 11 4.38 -18.76 -15.60
C ASN A 11 4.04 -19.29 -14.20
N GLN A 12 4.11 -18.41 -13.19
CA GLN A 12 3.65 -18.76 -11.85
C GLN A 12 2.13 -18.97 -11.83
N ILE A 13 1.69 -19.91 -10.99
CA ILE A 13 0.28 -20.32 -10.90
C ILE A 13 -0.50 -19.49 -9.87
N ASP A 14 0.19 -18.74 -9.01
CA ASP A 14 -0.33 -17.88 -7.95
C ASP A 14 -0.28 -16.37 -8.32
N GLY A 15 -0.96 -15.55 -7.53
CA GLY A 15 -1.04 -14.10 -7.72
C GLY A 15 -2.01 -13.41 -6.78
N CYS A 16 -2.35 -12.16 -7.08
CA CYS A 16 -3.33 -11.38 -6.33
C CYS A 16 -4.67 -11.33 -7.06
N ALA A 17 -5.75 -11.17 -6.31
CA ALA A 17 -7.08 -10.97 -6.85
C ALA A 17 -7.91 -10.01 -5.98
N ILE A 18 -8.72 -9.17 -6.64
CA ILE A 18 -9.74 -8.35 -5.99
C ILE A 18 -11.11 -8.79 -6.51
N TYR A 19 -12.00 -9.10 -5.58
CA TYR A 19 -13.39 -9.48 -5.85
C TYR A 19 -14.32 -8.41 -5.31
N TYR A 20 -15.32 -8.03 -6.11
CA TYR A 20 -16.28 -7.00 -5.70
C TYR A 20 -17.71 -7.29 -6.15
N LYS A 21 -18.66 -6.68 -5.42
CA LYS A 21 -20.10 -6.75 -5.67
C LYS A 21 -20.49 -5.76 -6.78
N LYS A 22 -20.70 -6.28 -8.01
CA LYS A 22 -21.07 -5.52 -9.22
C LYS A 22 -22.34 -4.69 -9.03
N ASP A 23 -23.28 -5.14 -8.20
CA ASP A 23 -24.51 -4.42 -7.87
C ASP A 23 -24.24 -3.14 -7.06
N LYS A 24 -23.12 -3.06 -6.33
CA LYS A 24 -22.76 -1.91 -5.49
C LYS A 24 -21.71 -0.99 -6.10
N PHE A 25 -20.73 -1.58 -6.79
CA PHE A 25 -19.54 -0.88 -7.24
C PHE A 25 -19.27 -1.04 -8.73
N GLU A 26 -18.70 0.01 -9.30
CA GLU A 26 -18.14 0.04 -10.65
C GLU A 26 -16.61 0.13 -10.53
N LEU A 27 -15.89 -0.70 -11.30
CA LEU A 27 -14.43 -0.63 -11.41
C LEU A 27 -14.07 0.45 -12.44
N SER A 28 -13.60 1.59 -11.96
CA SER A 28 -13.26 2.75 -12.81
C SER A 28 -11.81 2.77 -13.28
N GLU A 29 -10.90 2.17 -12.52
CA GLU A 29 -9.49 2.05 -12.89
C GLU A 29 -8.93 0.75 -12.31
N TYR A 30 -8.11 0.04 -13.09
CA TYR A 30 -7.46 -1.20 -12.71
C TYR A 30 -6.00 -1.16 -13.16
N VAL A 31 -5.08 -1.21 -12.19
CA VAL A 31 -3.64 -1.13 -12.41
C VAL A 31 -2.99 -2.39 -11.83
N PRO A 32 -2.70 -3.39 -12.67
CA PRO A 32 -1.82 -4.48 -12.27
C PRO A 32 -0.38 -3.98 -12.19
N LEU A 33 0.34 -4.39 -11.16
CA LEU A 33 1.75 -4.04 -10.95
C LEU A 33 2.60 -5.29 -10.96
N GLU A 34 3.68 -5.24 -11.74
CA GLU A 34 4.77 -6.19 -11.71
C GLU A 34 5.94 -5.51 -11.01
N TYR A 35 6.46 -6.13 -9.96
CA TYR A 35 7.63 -5.55 -9.28
C TYR A 35 8.93 -5.87 -10.01
N PHE A 36 8.97 -6.91 -10.84
CA PHE A 36 10.15 -7.23 -11.63
C PHE A 36 10.45 -6.08 -12.61
N SER A 37 11.65 -5.51 -12.52
CA SER A 37 12.14 -4.51 -13.46
C SER A 37 13.50 -4.93 -14.02
N TYR A 38 13.60 -5.02 -15.34
CA TYR A 38 14.82 -5.43 -16.00
C TYR A 38 15.96 -4.44 -15.72
N GLY A 39 17.14 -4.95 -15.36
CA GLY A 39 18.29 -4.10 -15.01
C GLY A 39 18.23 -3.47 -13.61
N VAL A 40 17.20 -3.76 -12.80
CA VAL A 40 17.12 -3.28 -11.40
C VAL A 40 17.36 -4.44 -10.43
N ASN A 41 18.56 -4.49 -9.85
CA ASN A 41 19.00 -5.61 -8.99
C ASN A 41 18.09 -5.88 -7.79
N VAL A 42 17.55 -4.82 -7.15
CA VAL A 42 16.66 -4.97 -5.98
C VAL A 42 15.23 -5.40 -6.40
N LEU A 43 14.81 -5.09 -7.62
CA LEU A 43 13.49 -5.40 -8.17
C LEU A 43 13.57 -6.58 -9.15
N ASN A 44 14.15 -7.68 -8.70
CA ASN A 44 14.42 -8.87 -9.50
C ASN A 44 13.54 -10.07 -9.13
N ARG A 45 12.32 -9.81 -8.65
CA ARG A 45 11.38 -10.82 -8.17
C ARG A 45 10.01 -10.63 -8.81
N ASP A 46 9.39 -11.76 -9.15
CA ASP A 46 8.11 -11.85 -9.88
C ASP A 46 6.88 -11.62 -9.00
N ASN A 47 7.05 -11.02 -7.81
CA ASN A 47 5.93 -10.61 -6.98
C ASN A 47 5.11 -9.53 -7.72
N VAL A 48 3.84 -9.40 -7.35
CA VAL A 48 2.88 -8.52 -8.02
C VAL A 48 1.98 -7.83 -7.01
N ALA A 49 1.30 -6.79 -7.49
CA ALA A 49 0.22 -6.13 -6.78
C ALA A 49 -0.90 -5.72 -7.74
N ILE A 50 -2.02 -5.32 -7.15
CA ILE A 50 -3.16 -4.73 -7.85
C ILE A 50 -3.52 -3.44 -7.14
N VAL A 51 -3.77 -2.37 -7.89
CA VAL A 51 -4.45 -1.15 -7.41
C VAL A 51 -5.72 -0.98 -8.23
N ALA A 52 -6.87 -0.85 -7.57
CA ALA A 52 -8.16 -0.74 -8.20
C ALA A 52 -8.97 0.40 -7.60
N LYS A 53 -9.53 1.26 -8.46
CA LYS A 53 -10.40 2.37 -8.06
C LYS A 53 -11.85 2.03 -8.33
N PHE A 54 -12.66 2.07 -7.29
CA PHE A 54 -14.08 1.76 -7.34
C PHE A 54 -14.91 3.02 -7.17
N LYS A 55 -15.95 3.17 -7.99
CA LYS A 55 -17.02 4.17 -7.82
C LYS A 55 -18.28 3.51 -7.29
N LEU A 56 -19.06 4.23 -6.49
CA LEU A 56 -20.39 3.78 -6.08
C LEU A 56 -21.36 4.03 -7.24
N LYS A 57 -22.12 3.00 -7.64
CA LYS A 57 -22.99 3.08 -8.83
C LYS A 57 -24.04 4.20 -8.81
N ASN A 58 -24.57 4.50 -7.62
CA ASN A 58 -25.59 5.54 -7.45
C ASN A 58 -24.99 6.87 -6.97
N TYR A 59 -23.67 6.93 -6.75
CA TYR A 59 -22.95 8.08 -6.20
C TYR A 59 -21.57 8.13 -6.85
N THR A 60 -21.50 8.45 -8.14
CA THR A 60 -20.27 8.30 -8.95
C THR A 60 -19.13 9.21 -8.52
N ASP A 61 -19.44 10.28 -7.77
CA ASP A 61 -18.46 11.19 -7.16
C ASP A 61 -17.80 10.59 -5.91
N ASN A 62 -18.40 9.54 -5.35
CA ASN A 62 -17.83 8.73 -4.30
C ASN A 62 -17.03 7.59 -4.90
N ALA A 63 -15.71 7.72 -4.82
CA ALA A 63 -14.78 6.67 -5.15
C ALA A 63 -13.88 6.31 -3.96
N PHE A 64 -13.33 5.12 -3.98
CA PHE A 64 -12.29 4.66 -3.07
C PHE A 64 -11.32 3.75 -3.82
N VAL A 65 -10.10 3.62 -3.32
CA VAL A 65 -9.05 2.79 -3.89
C VAL A 65 -8.80 1.59 -2.99
N VAL A 66 -8.71 0.40 -3.59
CA VAL A 66 -8.27 -0.82 -2.93
C VAL A 66 -6.99 -1.29 -3.59
N ALA A 67 -5.96 -1.53 -2.80
CA ALA A 67 -4.72 -2.14 -3.24
C ALA A 67 -4.48 -3.47 -2.50
N THR A 68 -3.95 -4.45 -3.21
CA THR A 68 -3.50 -5.71 -2.61
C THR A 68 -2.18 -6.19 -3.19
N THR A 69 -1.34 -6.81 -2.37
CA THR A 69 -0.01 -7.30 -2.74
C THR A 69 0.33 -8.60 -2.03
N HIS A 70 1.31 -9.33 -2.55
CA HIS A 70 2.03 -10.38 -1.84
C HIS A 70 3.53 -10.09 -1.99
N LEU A 71 4.15 -9.51 -0.96
CA LEU A 71 5.57 -9.12 -0.98
C LEU A 71 6.51 -10.34 -0.93
N LEU A 72 7.79 -10.12 -1.22
CA LEU A 72 8.80 -11.17 -1.17
C LEU A 72 8.87 -11.86 0.21
N TYR A 73 8.77 -13.19 0.23
CA TYR A 73 8.89 -14.00 1.45
C TYR A 73 10.27 -13.97 2.12
N ASN A 74 11.36 -13.91 1.33
CA ASN A 74 12.72 -14.10 1.84
C ASN A 74 13.04 -13.09 2.99
N PRO A 75 13.23 -13.57 4.24
CA PRO A 75 13.34 -12.70 5.41
C PRO A 75 14.62 -11.88 5.43
N ARG A 76 15.62 -12.24 4.62
CA ARG A 76 16.91 -11.51 4.51
C ARG A 76 16.86 -10.34 3.53
N ARG A 77 15.76 -10.18 2.79
CA ARG A 77 15.66 -9.23 1.66
C ARG A 77 14.65 -8.12 1.95
N ASN A 78 14.86 -7.42 3.05
CA ASN A 78 14.07 -6.24 3.43
C ASN A 78 14.21 -5.11 2.40
N ASP A 79 15.38 -5.01 1.75
CA ASP A 79 15.63 -4.12 0.62
C ASP A 79 14.63 -4.34 -0.53
N VAL A 80 14.39 -5.61 -0.90
CA VAL A 80 13.43 -5.95 -1.96
C VAL A 80 12.01 -5.59 -1.53
N ARG A 81 11.61 -5.96 -0.31
CA ARG A 81 10.27 -5.65 0.20
C ARG A 81 10.01 -4.15 0.27
N LEU A 82 11.01 -3.38 0.69
CA LEU A 82 10.93 -1.92 0.75
C LEU A 82 10.84 -1.29 -0.65
N ALA A 83 11.62 -1.78 -1.62
CA ALA A 83 11.54 -1.34 -3.02
C ALA A 83 10.20 -1.70 -3.68
N GLN A 84 9.68 -2.90 -3.40
CA GLN A 84 8.33 -3.31 -3.81
C GLN A 84 7.28 -2.38 -3.22
N MET A 85 7.38 -2.06 -1.93
CA MET A 85 6.46 -1.14 -1.26
C MET A 85 6.55 0.28 -1.82
N GLN A 86 7.74 0.81 -2.07
CA GLN A 86 7.93 2.12 -2.71
C GLN A 86 7.20 2.18 -4.06
N THR A 87 7.31 1.12 -4.85
CA THR A 87 6.63 1.00 -6.16
C THR A 87 5.10 0.96 -5.99
N LEU A 88 4.59 0.16 -5.04
CA LEU A 88 3.15 0.07 -4.77
C LEU A 88 2.56 1.39 -4.27
N LEU A 89 3.21 2.04 -3.29
CA LEU A 89 2.77 3.33 -2.75
C LEU A 89 2.72 4.41 -3.84
N SER A 90 3.67 4.39 -4.78
CA SER A 90 3.68 5.30 -5.94
C SER A 90 2.50 5.09 -6.88
N SER A 91 2.10 3.83 -7.10
CA SER A 91 0.89 3.53 -7.86
C SER A 91 -0.39 3.89 -7.11
N ILE A 92 -0.44 3.69 -5.79
CA ILE A 92 -1.58 4.09 -4.98
C ILE A 92 -1.72 5.62 -5.01
N ASP A 93 -0.62 6.37 -4.82
CA ASP A 93 -0.61 7.83 -4.92
C ASP A 93 -1.20 8.32 -6.24
N LYS A 94 -0.75 7.74 -7.37
CA LYS A 94 -1.26 8.08 -8.70
C LYS A 94 -2.78 7.86 -8.82
N VAL A 95 -3.26 6.68 -8.44
CA VAL A 95 -4.66 6.27 -8.66
C VAL A 95 -5.62 6.94 -7.66
N ALA A 96 -5.18 7.13 -6.42
CA ALA A 96 -5.98 7.69 -5.35
C ALA A 96 -6.07 9.22 -5.41
N TYR A 97 -5.16 9.90 -6.07
CA TYR A 97 -5.22 11.36 -6.17
C TYR A 97 -6.41 11.83 -7.00
N ASN A 98 -7.22 12.72 -6.41
CA ASN A 98 -8.29 13.42 -7.06
C ASN A 98 -7.77 14.78 -7.54
N GLU A 99 -7.56 14.86 -8.84
CA GLU A 99 -7.08 16.07 -9.51
C GLU A 99 -8.03 17.27 -9.45
N GLN A 100 -9.33 17.07 -9.19
CA GLN A 100 -10.30 18.16 -9.12
C GLN A 100 -10.33 18.83 -7.75
N THR A 101 -10.10 18.06 -6.70
CA THR A 101 -10.14 18.54 -5.31
C THR A 101 -8.76 18.66 -4.68
N GLU A 102 -7.71 18.26 -5.38
CA GLU A 102 -6.33 18.18 -4.88
C GLU A 102 -6.19 17.36 -3.59
N THR A 103 -7.05 16.36 -3.41
CA THR A 103 -7.06 15.45 -2.25
C THR A 103 -6.97 14.00 -2.69
N TYR A 104 -6.86 13.07 -1.75
CA TYR A 104 -6.90 11.62 -2.06
C TYR A 104 -8.29 11.06 -1.79
N TYR A 105 -8.77 10.18 -2.68
CA TYR A 105 -9.86 9.27 -2.36
C TYR A 105 -9.45 8.35 -1.22
N PRO A 106 -10.41 7.85 -0.40
CA PRO A 106 -10.08 6.89 0.65
C PRO A 106 -9.41 5.63 0.09
N ILE A 107 -8.40 5.14 0.80
CA ILE A 107 -7.56 4.01 0.40
C ILE A 107 -7.76 2.88 1.40
N ILE A 108 -7.83 1.64 0.89
CA ILE A 108 -7.65 0.41 1.63
C ILE A 108 -6.46 -0.32 1.01
N LEU A 109 -5.42 -0.62 1.78
CA LEU A 109 -4.26 -1.39 1.36
C LEU A 109 -4.22 -2.68 2.16
N THR A 110 -4.20 -3.84 1.51
CA THR A 110 -4.19 -5.14 2.19
C THR A 110 -3.25 -6.15 1.53
N GLY A 111 -3.07 -7.32 2.13
CA GLY A 111 -2.33 -8.43 1.54
C GLY A 111 -1.35 -9.05 2.54
N ASP A 112 -0.48 -9.89 1.99
CA ASP A 112 0.62 -10.53 2.71
C ASP A 112 1.90 -9.72 2.48
N PHE A 113 2.41 -9.13 3.56
CA PHE A 113 3.61 -8.29 3.53
C PHE A 113 4.87 -9.08 3.89
N ASN A 114 4.71 -10.35 4.30
CA ASN A 114 5.77 -11.24 4.78
C ASN A 114 6.63 -10.64 5.90
N GLU A 115 6.17 -9.58 6.55
CA GLU A 115 6.89 -8.78 7.54
C GLU A 115 6.10 -8.71 8.83
N THR A 116 6.78 -8.78 9.97
CA THR A 116 6.15 -8.59 11.28
C THR A 116 5.86 -7.12 11.57
N PRO A 117 4.99 -6.82 12.56
CA PRO A 117 4.86 -5.45 13.08
C PRO A 117 6.25 -4.96 13.52
N ASP A 118 6.51 -3.67 13.40
CA ASP A 118 7.82 -3.01 13.62
C ASP A 118 8.86 -3.17 12.50
N GLY A 119 8.55 -3.91 11.45
CA GLY A 119 9.43 -4.03 10.29
C GLY A 119 9.54 -2.73 9.46
N PRO A 120 10.57 -2.65 8.58
CA PRO A 120 10.80 -1.52 7.67
C PRO A 120 9.59 -1.09 6.84
N VAL A 121 8.89 -2.05 6.22
CA VAL A 121 7.71 -1.79 5.39
C VAL A 121 6.54 -1.34 6.25
N PHE A 122 6.30 -2.00 7.38
CA PHE A 122 5.24 -1.63 8.31
C PHE A 122 5.44 -0.20 8.85
N ASN A 123 6.67 0.14 9.22
CA ASN A 123 7.03 1.49 9.67
C ASN A 123 6.85 2.54 8.58
N LEU A 124 7.27 2.26 7.34
CA LEU A 124 7.05 3.16 6.22
C LEU A 124 5.56 3.47 6.06
N ILE A 125 4.71 2.43 6.03
CA ILE A 125 3.26 2.54 5.83
C ILE A 125 2.58 3.35 6.95
N THR A 126 2.89 3.02 8.21
CA THR A 126 2.15 3.55 9.36
C THR A 126 2.69 4.89 9.86
N LYS A 127 4.01 5.10 9.80
CA LYS A 127 4.65 6.36 10.20
C LYS A 127 4.70 7.36 9.05
N GLY A 128 4.49 6.91 7.81
CA GLY A 128 4.61 7.70 6.59
C GLY A 128 6.04 7.94 6.15
N TYR A 129 7.03 7.35 6.83
CA TYR A 129 8.44 7.42 6.45
C TYR A 129 9.26 6.28 7.03
N PHE A 130 10.39 5.97 6.39
CA PHE A 130 11.39 5.04 6.90
C PHE A 130 12.79 5.40 6.42
N ARG A 131 13.75 5.53 7.34
CA ARG A 131 15.15 5.87 7.05
C ARG A 131 16.01 4.60 6.91
N TYR A 132 16.09 4.06 5.70
CA TYR A 132 16.81 2.82 5.42
C TYR A 132 18.34 2.99 5.41
N ALA A 133 18.87 4.21 5.21
CA ALA A 133 20.32 4.47 5.24
C ALA A 133 20.97 4.22 6.60
N LEU A 134 20.19 4.07 7.68
CA LEU A 134 20.72 3.64 8.99
C LEU A 134 21.07 2.15 9.04
N TYR A 135 20.76 1.40 7.99
CA TYR A 135 20.88 -0.05 7.95
C TYR A 135 21.73 -0.49 6.76
N ASN A 136 22.90 -1.08 7.04
CA ASN A 136 23.84 -1.54 6.01
C ASN A 136 23.25 -2.61 5.06
N THR A 137 22.16 -3.26 5.44
CA THR A 137 21.51 -4.34 4.67
C THR A 137 20.65 -3.84 3.51
N PHE A 138 20.39 -2.52 3.41
CA PHE A 138 19.52 -1.93 2.38
C PHE A 138 20.28 -1.35 1.20
N SER A 139 21.58 -1.61 1.10
CA SER A 139 22.45 -1.05 0.06
C SER A 139 22.62 -2.03 -1.11
N PRO A 140 21.89 -1.87 -2.23
CA PRO A 140 22.10 -2.65 -3.44
C PRO A 140 23.28 -2.13 -4.29
N SER A 141 23.81 -0.94 -3.98
CA SER A 141 24.90 -0.30 -4.73
C SER A 141 26.13 -0.10 -3.85
N VAL A 142 27.29 -0.56 -4.32
CA VAL A 142 28.59 -0.32 -3.68
C VAL A 142 29.00 1.16 -3.80
N GLU A 143 28.52 1.85 -4.83
CA GLU A 143 28.91 3.23 -5.14
C GLU A 143 28.11 4.28 -4.35
N ASN A 144 26.85 4.00 -4.03
CA ASN A 144 26.02 4.88 -3.21
C ASN A 144 25.05 4.08 -2.33
N PRO A 145 25.26 4.02 -1.01
CA PRO A 145 24.47 3.19 -0.11
C PRO A 145 23.03 3.67 0.08
N ASN A 146 22.73 4.89 -0.37
CA ASN A 146 21.40 5.47 -0.25
C ASN A 146 20.54 5.21 -1.50
N VAL A 147 21.02 4.51 -2.52
CA VAL A 147 20.20 4.19 -3.69
C VAL A 147 19.43 2.91 -3.44
N LEU A 148 18.13 3.01 -3.10
CA LEU A 148 17.26 1.82 -3.04
C LEU A 148 16.82 1.39 -4.45
N ILE A 149 16.12 2.27 -5.17
CA ILE A 149 15.77 2.06 -6.58
C ILE A 149 16.49 3.08 -7.48
N PRO A 150 16.88 2.71 -8.72
CA PRO A 150 17.56 3.63 -9.62
C PRO A 150 16.69 4.83 -10.04
N ARG A 151 17.29 6.03 -10.13
CA ARG A 151 16.59 7.28 -10.48
C ARG A 151 15.83 7.24 -11.80
N TRP A 152 16.35 6.52 -12.80
CA TRP A 152 15.75 6.40 -14.12
C TRP A 152 14.41 5.64 -14.10
N MET A 153 14.06 4.96 -13.00
CA MET A 153 12.71 4.40 -12.80
C MET A 153 11.65 5.50 -12.61
N GLY A 154 12.04 6.75 -12.38
CA GLY A 154 11.12 7.89 -12.25
C GLY A 154 10.22 7.81 -11.01
N ILE A 155 10.66 7.11 -9.96
CA ILE A 155 9.97 7.01 -8.67
C ILE A 155 10.81 7.72 -7.62
N THR A 156 10.24 8.72 -6.96
CA THR A 156 10.92 9.53 -5.95
C THR A 156 10.99 8.83 -4.59
N ASP A 157 11.81 9.37 -3.69
CA ASP A 157 11.84 8.95 -2.28
C ASP A 157 10.53 9.26 -1.54
N ASP A 158 9.69 10.17 -2.07
CA ASP A 158 8.36 10.49 -1.54
C ASP A 158 7.27 9.50 -2.01
N CYS A 159 7.68 8.37 -2.62
CA CYS A 159 6.83 7.34 -3.20
C CYS A 159 5.83 7.92 -4.21
N GLN A 160 6.32 8.69 -5.17
CA GLN A 160 5.51 9.29 -6.24
C GLN A 160 6.23 9.17 -7.58
N TYR A 161 5.46 9.02 -8.66
CA TYR A 161 6.02 9.07 -10.00
C TYR A 161 6.33 10.51 -10.42
N VAL A 162 7.54 10.76 -10.93
CA VAL A 162 7.94 12.08 -11.47
C VAL A 162 6.95 12.56 -12.52
N SER A 163 6.55 11.70 -13.46
CA SER A 163 5.59 12.04 -14.51
C SER A 163 4.22 12.49 -13.98
N VAL A 164 3.86 12.05 -12.77
CA VAL A 164 2.62 12.47 -12.09
C VAL A 164 2.83 13.81 -11.41
N LEU A 165 3.98 14.03 -10.77
CA LEU A 165 4.33 15.31 -10.17
C LEU A 165 4.45 16.43 -11.20
N ASP A 166 5.10 16.18 -12.33
CA ASP A 166 5.19 17.14 -13.45
C ASP A 166 3.80 17.59 -13.90
N ARG A 167 2.88 16.63 -14.06
CA ARG A 167 1.49 16.91 -14.46
C ARG A 167 0.74 17.73 -13.41
N ARG A 168 0.92 17.41 -12.12
CA ARG A 168 0.31 18.15 -11.02
C ARG A 168 0.86 19.58 -10.93
N ASN A 169 2.18 19.76 -11.14
CA ASN A 169 2.85 21.05 -11.08
C ASN A 169 2.48 21.96 -12.27
N LYS A 170 2.36 21.40 -13.48
CA LYS A 170 1.97 22.12 -14.71
C LYS A 170 0.52 22.62 -14.74
N LYS A 171 -0.29 22.33 -13.71
CA LYS A 171 -1.60 22.97 -13.50
C LYS A 171 -1.51 24.38 -12.91
N LYS A 172 -0.31 24.84 -12.53
CA LYS A 172 0.01 26.25 -12.27
C LYS A 172 0.48 26.90 -13.60
N PRO A 173 0.17 28.19 -13.87
CA PRO A 173 0.32 28.78 -15.20
C PRO A 173 1.74 28.61 -15.74
N ILE A 174 1.81 28.13 -16.98
CA ILE A 174 3.02 27.73 -17.70
C ILE A 174 3.83 28.97 -18.10
N PHE A 175 5.13 28.96 -17.81
CA PHE A 175 6.15 29.49 -18.72
C PHE A 175 6.85 28.29 -19.36
N ASP A 176 6.72 28.23 -20.69
CA ASP A 176 7.27 27.33 -21.72
C ASP A 176 7.39 25.80 -21.53
N GLU A 177 6.75 25.09 -22.47
CA GLU A 177 6.78 23.64 -22.68
C GLU A 177 7.93 23.19 -23.60
N THR A 178 9.18 23.37 -23.19
CA THR A 178 10.27 22.62 -23.83
C THR A 178 11.40 22.39 -22.84
N GLN A 179 11.47 21.17 -22.27
CA GLN A 179 12.67 20.46 -21.79
C GLN A 179 12.30 19.50 -20.66
N THR A 180 12.32 18.19 -20.91
CA THR A 180 12.63 17.21 -19.85
C THR A 180 14.15 17.09 -19.75
N THR A 181 14.78 18.10 -19.14
CA THR A 181 16.23 18.11 -18.89
C THR A 181 16.59 17.39 -17.59
N PRO A 182 17.85 16.95 -17.42
CA PRO A 182 18.40 16.47 -16.14
C PRO A 182 18.17 17.43 -14.95
N GLU A 183 17.90 18.71 -15.23
CA GLU A 183 17.55 19.74 -14.25
C GLU A 183 16.20 19.47 -13.55
N ILE A 184 15.18 18.94 -14.24
CA ILE A 184 13.88 18.61 -13.62
C ILE A 184 14.04 17.50 -12.55
N LEU A 185 14.91 16.52 -12.81
CA LEU A 185 15.19 15.45 -11.84
C LEU A 185 15.95 15.96 -10.61
N SER A 186 16.62 17.11 -10.68
CA SER A 186 17.34 17.71 -9.55
C SER A 186 16.41 18.33 -8.50
N GLU A 187 15.17 18.66 -8.87
CA GLU A 187 14.17 19.21 -7.95
C GLU A 187 13.55 18.13 -7.05
N TYR A 188 13.62 16.86 -7.48
CA TYR A 188 13.00 15.76 -6.77
C TYR A 188 13.99 15.01 -5.89
N ARG A 189 13.49 14.52 -4.76
CA ARG A 189 14.31 13.74 -3.81
C ARG A 189 14.48 12.32 -4.32
N PHE A 190 15.74 11.95 -4.54
CA PHE A 190 16.15 10.58 -4.83
C PHE A 190 17.38 10.22 -4.03
N SER A 191 17.42 8.97 -3.56
CA SER A 191 18.61 8.41 -2.93
C SER A 191 19.03 9.20 -1.68
N SER A 192 18.06 9.73 -0.94
CA SER A 192 18.25 10.44 0.32
C SER A 192 18.51 9.49 1.50
N GLY A 193 18.33 8.18 1.29
CA GLY A 193 18.40 7.20 2.36
C GLY A 193 17.14 7.11 3.23
N THR A 194 16.09 7.81 2.83
CA THR A 194 14.80 7.86 3.54
C THR A 194 13.66 7.82 2.53
N LEU A 195 12.68 6.94 2.75
CA LEU A 195 11.42 6.96 2.01
C LEU A 195 10.35 7.70 2.82
N HIS A 196 9.43 8.37 2.13
CA HIS A 196 8.25 9.03 2.70
C HIS A 196 7.03 8.74 1.83
N HIS A 197 5.82 8.94 2.39
CA HIS A 197 4.59 9.02 1.60
C HIS A 197 3.54 9.89 2.29
N ASN A 198 2.56 10.40 1.53
CA ASN A 198 1.52 11.30 2.04
C ASN A 198 0.14 10.65 2.25
N LEU A 199 0.05 9.32 2.13
CA LEU A 199 -1.22 8.56 2.14
C LEU A 199 -1.86 8.39 3.53
N ARG A 200 -1.12 8.66 4.62
CA ARG A 200 -1.58 8.59 6.03
C ARG A 200 -2.34 7.30 6.35
N LEU A 201 -1.68 6.16 6.23
CA LEU A 201 -2.31 4.86 6.42
C LEU A 201 -2.20 4.43 7.89
N MET A 202 -3.26 3.83 8.42
CA MET A 202 -3.24 3.17 9.73
C MET A 202 -3.69 1.71 9.61
N SER A 203 -3.18 0.85 10.49
CA SER A 203 -3.61 -0.55 10.55
C SER A 203 -5.02 -0.65 11.12
N VAL A 204 -5.85 -1.51 10.53
CA VAL A 204 -7.14 -1.92 11.10
C VAL A 204 -6.93 -2.71 12.40
N TYR A 205 -5.88 -3.52 12.43
CA TYR A 205 -5.54 -4.41 13.54
C TYR A 205 -4.52 -3.75 14.46
N ASP A 206 -4.62 -4.05 15.75
CA ASP A 206 -3.77 -3.41 16.76
C ASP A 206 -2.36 -4.04 16.75
N ASN A 207 -2.25 -5.26 16.22
CA ASN A 207 -1.04 -6.10 16.13
C ASN A 207 -0.52 -6.57 17.50
N ILE A 208 -0.70 -5.75 18.53
CA ILE A 208 -0.42 -6.04 19.94
C ILE A 208 -1.67 -5.66 20.74
N LYS A 209 -2.20 -6.61 21.51
CA LYS A 209 -3.35 -6.38 22.39
C LYS A 209 -2.92 -5.71 23.69
N GLU A 210 -3.88 -5.16 24.45
CA GLU A 210 -3.65 -4.45 25.72
C GLU A 210 -2.82 -5.24 26.76
N ASN A 211 -2.82 -6.57 26.67
CA ASN A 211 -2.01 -7.46 27.52
C ASN A 211 -0.63 -7.80 26.93
N ASN A 212 -0.11 -6.99 26.01
CA ASN A 212 1.15 -7.19 25.28
C ASN A 212 1.22 -8.51 24.49
N GLN A 213 0.08 -9.09 24.14
CA GLN A 213 0.02 -10.29 23.32
C GLN A 213 -0.07 -9.93 21.84
N PHE A 214 0.84 -10.48 21.03
CA PHE A 214 0.82 -10.29 19.59
C PHE A 214 -0.38 -11.01 18.96
N GLU A 215 -1.06 -10.34 18.05
CA GLU A 215 -2.00 -10.97 17.13
C GLU A 215 -1.21 -11.86 16.16
N ALA A 216 -1.85 -12.92 15.65
CA ALA A 216 -1.25 -13.80 14.67
C ALA A 216 -2.19 -13.97 13.47
N THR A 217 -1.58 -14.01 12.28
CA THR A 217 -2.28 -14.20 11.00
C THR A 217 -1.83 -15.44 10.28
N THR A 218 -0.65 -15.99 10.58
CA THR A 218 -0.15 -17.21 9.95
C THR A 218 0.67 -18.03 10.93
N GLN A 219 0.85 -19.30 10.58
CA GLN A 219 1.77 -20.19 11.26
C GLN A 219 2.82 -20.73 10.29
N HIS A 220 4.05 -20.22 10.45
CA HIS A 220 5.25 -20.83 9.88
C HIS A 220 5.93 -21.67 10.98
N ASP A 221 7.18 -21.36 11.33
CA ASP A 221 7.84 -21.93 12.51
C ASP A 221 7.23 -21.42 13.82
N ASN A 222 6.74 -20.19 13.81
CA ASN A 222 6.05 -19.54 14.91
C ASN A 222 4.76 -18.90 14.41
N TRP A 223 3.85 -18.65 15.34
CA TRP A 223 2.66 -17.84 15.10
C TRP A 223 3.06 -16.37 15.00
N ILE A 224 2.81 -15.76 13.85
CA ILE A 224 3.23 -14.38 13.55
C ILE A 224 2.13 -13.64 12.81
N SER A 225 2.20 -12.31 12.82
CA SER A 225 1.41 -11.46 11.92
C SER A 225 2.25 -11.05 10.74
N VAL A 226 1.78 -11.32 9.54
CA VAL A 226 2.36 -10.84 8.26
C VAL A 226 1.31 -10.30 7.29
N ASP A 227 0.03 -10.57 7.58
CA ASP A 227 -1.10 -10.11 6.82
C ASP A 227 -1.67 -8.85 7.45
N TYR A 228 -1.90 -7.83 6.63
CA TYR A 228 -2.40 -6.55 7.13
C TYR A 228 -3.55 -6.02 6.28
N MET A 229 -4.34 -5.17 6.93
CA MET A 229 -5.28 -4.28 6.28
C MET A 229 -5.05 -2.89 6.85
N PHE A 230 -4.65 -1.97 5.99
CA PHE A 230 -4.48 -0.56 6.28
C PHE A 230 -5.56 0.26 5.60
N TYR A 231 -5.91 1.39 6.19
CA TYR A 231 -6.81 2.36 5.58
C TYR A 231 -6.36 3.80 5.81
N SER A 232 -6.72 4.69 4.89
CA SER A 232 -6.27 6.09 4.92
C SER A 232 -7.03 6.94 5.94
N LEU A 233 -6.28 7.78 6.63
CA LEU A 233 -6.75 8.87 7.47
C LEU A 233 -6.66 10.21 6.72
N VAL A 234 -7.36 11.20 7.27
CA VAL A 234 -7.26 12.60 6.85
C VAL A 234 -6.55 13.41 7.93
N LYS A 235 -5.92 14.50 7.52
CA LYS A 235 -5.33 15.45 8.46
C LYS A 235 -6.38 16.48 8.86
N ASN A 236 -6.66 16.58 10.15
CA ASN A 236 -7.54 17.62 10.67
C ASN A 236 -6.83 18.98 10.56
N SER A 237 -7.45 19.95 9.90
CA SER A 237 -6.86 21.27 9.66
C SER A 237 -6.66 22.09 10.94
N THR A 238 -7.48 21.84 11.97
CA THR A 238 -7.48 22.61 13.22
C THR A 238 -6.52 22.03 14.24
N THR A 239 -6.52 20.70 14.42
CA THR A 239 -5.69 20.02 15.44
C THR A 239 -4.36 19.52 14.90
N ASN A 240 -4.15 19.53 13.58
CA ASN A 240 -3.02 18.90 12.89
C ASN A 240 -2.86 17.39 13.16
N LYS A 241 -3.85 16.74 13.78
CA LYS A 241 -3.84 15.29 14.05
C LYS A 241 -4.45 14.52 12.89
N ASN A 242 -4.06 13.25 12.76
CA ASN A 242 -4.71 12.33 11.83
C ASN A 242 -6.02 11.82 12.45
N GLU A 243 -7.09 11.78 11.67
CA GLU A 243 -8.40 11.27 12.07
C GLU A 243 -9.09 10.54 10.91
N GLU A 244 -10.13 9.77 11.20
CA GLU A 244 -10.89 9.09 10.14
C GLU A 244 -11.68 10.11 9.30
N GLY A 245 -11.52 10.03 7.98
CA GLY A 245 -12.21 10.89 7.03
C GLY A 245 -13.56 10.34 6.59
N ASP A 246 -13.78 10.32 5.27
CA ASP A 246 -15.01 9.78 4.68
C ASP A 246 -15.12 8.27 4.88
N LEU A 247 -14.00 7.54 4.97
CA LEU A 247 -13.96 6.12 5.28
C LEU A 247 -13.68 5.92 6.77
N LYS A 248 -14.60 5.25 7.47
CA LYS A 248 -14.52 4.99 8.92
C LYS A 248 -14.66 3.52 9.23
N LEU A 249 -13.81 3.01 10.11
CA LEU A 249 -13.85 1.63 10.57
C LEU A 249 -15.02 1.47 11.57
N LEU A 250 -15.96 0.58 11.25
CA LEU A 250 -17.09 0.26 12.13
C LEU A 250 -16.79 -0.94 13.03
N SER A 251 -16.21 -1.99 12.45
CA SER A 251 -15.85 -3.19 13.18
C SER A 251 -14.81 -4.02 12.44
N LYS A 252 -14.13 -4.90 13.17
CA LYS A 252 -13.16 -5.87 12.64
C LYS A 252 -13.42 -7.24 13.24
N LEU A 253 -13.16 -8.31 12.48
CA LEU A 253 -13.12 -9.66 13.01
C LEU A 253 -11.86 -9.78 13.87
N ARG A 254 -12.03 -10.07 15.17
CA ARG A 254 -10.93 -10.19 16.13
C ARG A 254 -9.95 -11.28 15.70
N LEU A 255 -8.67 -10.94 15.58
CA LEU A 255 -7.62 -11.94 15.39
C LEU A 255 -7.30 -12.65 16.72
N PRO A 256 -6.99 -13.94 16.71
CA PRO A 256 -6.45 -14.62 17.88
C PRO A 256 -5.04 -14.10 18.22
N THR A 257 -4.66 -14.21 19.50
CA THR A 257 -3.26 -13.95 19.90
C THR A 257 -2.38 -15.15 19.58
N GLU A 258 -1.06 -14.95 19.55
CA GLU A 258 -0.07 -16.03 19.44
C GLU A 258 -0.33 -17.16 20.46
N GLY A 259 -0.57 -16.80 21.73
CA GLY A 259 -0.88 -17.76 22.79
C GLY A 259 -2.20 -18.49 22.57
N GLU A 260 -3.26 -17.80 22.13
CA GLU A 260 -4.53 -18.45 21.77
C GLU A 260 -4.35 -19.42 20.60
N CYS A 261 -3.54 -19.04 19.61
CA CYS A 261 -3.26 -19.90 18.47
C CYS A 261 -2.50 -21.15 18.89
N LYS A 262 -1.42 -21.02 19.66
CA LYS A 262 -0.66 -22.16 20.20
C LYS A 262 -1.52 -23.12 21.00
N ASN A 263 -2.39 -22.59 21.86
CA ASN A 263 -3.17 -23.41 22.80
C ASN A 263 -4.45 -24.01 22.17
N LYS A 264 -5.13 -23.29 21.29
CA LYS A 264 -6.46 -23.67 20.78
C LYS A 264 -6.44 -24.13 19.32
N ILE A 265 -5.71 -23.43 18.46
CA ILE A 265 -5.63 -23.74 17.02
C ILE A 265 -4.57 -24.82 16.77
N LYS A 266 -3.46 -24.76 17.51
CA LYS A 266 -2.27 -25.62 17.48
C LYS A 266 -1.51 -25.52 16.17
N HIS A 267 -2.14 -25.90 15.06
CA HIS A 267 -1.54 -25.75 13.75
C HIS A 267 -2.48 -25.33 12.62
N LEU A 268 -1.89 -24.77 11.57
CA LEU A 268 -2.49 -24.54 10.26
C LEU A 268 -1.60 -25.15 9.15
N PRO A 269 -2.19 -25.57 8.02
CA PRO A 269 -3.62 -25.82 7.84
C PRO A 269 -4.11 -26.95 8.78
N ASN A 270 -5.42 -27.04 8.99
CA ASN A 270 -6.05 -28.09 9.79
C ASN A 270 -7.44 -28.47 9.24
N PHE A 271 -8.18 -29.34 9.93
CA PHE A 271 -9.48 -29.83 9.47
C PHE A 271 -10.56 -28.74 9.29
N ALA A 272 -10.42 -27.60 9.98
CA ALA A 272 -11.37 -26.50 9.92
C ALA A 272 -10.88 -25.34 9.02
N CYS A 273 -9.57 -25.21 8.82
CA CYS A 273 -8.96 -24.14 8.02
C CYS A 273 -7.98 -24.73 6.98
N GLY A 274 -8.34 -24.63 5.71
CA GLY A 274 -7.54 -25.15 4.60
C GLY A 274 -6.32 -24.30 4.21
N SER A 275 -6.11 -23.16 4.87
CA SER A 275 -4.93 -22.29 4.68
C SER A 275 -4.10 -22.25 5.95
N ASP A 276 -2.80 -22.04 5.77
CA ASP A 276 -1.80 -21.64 6.76
C ASP A 276 -1.99 -20.21 7.30
N HIS A 277 -2.81 -19.38 6.62
CA HIS A 277 -3.16 -18.03 7.04
C HIS A 277 -4.62 -17.91 7.52
N LEU A 278 -4.86 -16.99 8.44
CA LEU A 278 -6.15 -16.56 8.94
C LEU A 278 -6.66 -15.37 8.14
N SER A 279 -7.95 -15.38 7.81
CA SER A 279 -8.57 -14.28 7.07
C SER A 279 -8.74 -13.04 7.95
N LEU A 280 -8.34 -11.88 7.41
CA LEU A 280 -8.67 -10.56 7.96
C LEU A 280 -10.03 -10.11 7.42
N LEU A 281 -10.83 -9.46 8.26
CA LEU A 281 -12.14 -8.92 7.88
C LEU A 281 -12.41 -7.62 8.63
N ALA A 282 -12.78 -6.58 7.88
CA ALA A 282 -13.17 -5.29 8.41
C ALA A 282 -14.47 -4.81 7.75
N LYS A 283 -15.27 -4.07 8.52
CA LYS A 283 -16.46 -3.39 8.06
C LYS A 283 -16.21 -1.89 8.14
N PHE A 284 -16.35 -1.21 7.02
CA PHE A 284 -16.25 0.24 6.94
C PHE A 284 -17.59 0.87 6.60
N VAL A 285 -17.75 2.14 6.98
CA VAL A 285 -18.74 3.05 6.40
C VAL A 285 -18.02 4.07 5.54
N LEU A 286 -18.57 4.35 4.36
CA LEU A 286 -18.10 5.42 3.48
C LEU A 286 -19.16 6.52 3.45
N LYS A 287 -18.79 7.73 3.88
CA LYS A 287 -19.63 8.91 3.84
C LYS A 287 -19.86 9.33 2.38
N LEU A 288 -21.12 9.53 2.02
CA LEU A 288 -21.48 10.05 0.70
C LEU A 288 -21.12 11.53 0.60
N LYS A 289 -20.63 11.96 -0.56
CA LYS A 289 -20.47 13.38 -0.84
C LYS A 289 -21.85 13.89 -1.21
N ASN A 290 -22.27 15.00 -0.60
CA ASN A 290 -23.51 15.65 -1.03
C ASN A 290 -23.30 16.11 -2.46
N SER A 291 -24.11 15.60 -3.40
CA SER A 291 -24.14 16.11 -4.76
C SER A 291 -24.42 17.61 -4.69
N SER A 292 -23.54 18.42 -5.28
CA SER A 292 -23.77 19.84 -5.52
C SER A 292 -24.88 19.99 -6.56
N GLY A 293 -26.12 19.69 -6.19
CA GLY A 293 -27.25 19.55 -7.11
C GLY A 293 -28.60 19.97 -6.55
N ASP A 294 -28.65 20.62 -5.38
CA ASP A 294 -29.83 21.34 -4.89
C ASP A 294 -29.39 22.65 -4.22
N GLN A 295 -28.95 23.60 -5.05
CA GLN A 295 -29.08 25.02 -4.74
C GLN A 295 -29.78 25.70 -5.91
N LYS A 296 -31.12 25.73 -5.79
CA LYS A 296 -32.12 26.60 -6.43
C LYS A 296 -32.18 26.67 -7.95
#